data_AF-A0A915KMD0-F1
#
_entry.id   AF-A0A915KMD0-F1
#
_cell.length_a   1.000
_cell.length_b   1.000
_cell.length_c   1.000
_cell.angle_alpha   90.00
_cell.angle_beta   90.00
_cell.angle_gamma   90.00
#
_symmetry.space_group_name_H-M   'P 1'
#
loop_
_entity.id
_entity.type
_entity.pdbx_description
1 polymer ?
#
loop_
_entity_poly.entity_id
_entity_poly.type
_entity_poly.pdbx_seq_one_letter_code
_entity_poly.pdbx_strand_id
1 'polypeptide(L)'
;ISKSTLHNKYKSNHSKKVGRPTVFTQEEELAFIDVLIKVAEWGFPLSILDLKHIVKGYLDRAGREVENFVENKPGKELCLSFLKRHENVLSQRFANNIKRSRA
;
A
#
# COMPACT_ATOMS: atom_id res chain seq x y z
N ILE A 1 -11.89 -30.38 -13.64
CA ILE A 1 -10.73 -29.52 -14.01
C ILE A 1 -10.42 -29.79 -15.47
N SER A 2 -10.32 -28.78 -16.33
CA SER A 2 -10.09 -29.01 -17.77
C SER A 2 -8.64 -29.43 -18.06
N LYS A 3 -8.42 -30.15 -19.17
CA LYS A 3 -7.07 -30.50 -19.64
C LYS A 3 -6.20 -29.26 -19.84
N SER A 4 -6.78 -28.16 -20.31
CA SER A 4 -6.09 -26.88 -20.51
C SER A 4 -5.62 -26.27 -19.19
N THR A 5 -6.41 -26.35 -18.11
CA THR A 5 -6.00 -25.89 -16.78
C THR A 5 -4.84 -26.72 -16.23
N LEU A 6 -4.88 -28.05 -16.40
CA LEU A 6 -3.77 -28.94 -16.01
C LEU A 6 -2.50 -28.65 -16.80
N HIS A 7 -2.61 -28.45 -18.11
CA HIS A 7 -1.48 -28.09 -18.96
C HIS A 7 -0.86 -26.74 -18.57
N ASN A 8 -1.69 -25.72 -18.32
CA ASN A 8 -1.21 -24.41 -17.87
C ASN A 8 -0.55 -24.47 -16.48
N LYS A 9 -1.04 -25.34 -15.60
CA LYS A 9 -0.42 -25.57 -14.28
C LYS A 9 0.91 -26.32 -14.40
N TYR A 10 0.99 -27.32 -15.27
CA TYR A 10 2.23 -28.03 -15.60
C TYR A 10 3.29 -27.08 -16.21
N LYS A 11 2.88 -26.20 -17.13
CA LYS A 11 3.75 -25.20 -17.75
C LYS A 11 4.02 -23.96 -16.89
N SER A 12 3.40 -23.87 -15.70
CA SER A 12 3.50 -22.70 -14.82
C SER A 12 3.15 -21.36 -15.48
N ASN A 13 2.28 -21.38 -16.51
CA ASN A 13 1.93 -20.20 -17.31
C ASN A 13 1.26 -19.10 -16.48
N HIS A 14 0.58 -19.46 -15.38
CA HIS A 14 -0.08 -18.53 -14.46
C HIS A 14 0.49 -18.65 -13.05
N SER A 15 1.78 -18.33 -12.89
CA SER A 15 2.49 -18.36 -11.60
C SER A 15 2.27 -17.10 -10.74
N LYS A 16 1.76 -16.02 -11.34
CA LYS A 16 1.49 -14.75 -10.62
C LYS A 16 0.35 -14.94 -9.62
N LYS A 17 0.38 -14.13 -8.55
CA LYS A 17 -0.71 -14.07 -7.56
C LYS A 17 -2.03 -13.77 -8.28
N VAL A 18 -3.06 -14.53 -7.94
CA VAL A 18 -4.40 -14.36 -8.48
C VAL A 18 -4.95 -12.98 -8.09
N GLY A 19 -5.46 -12.23 -9.07
CA GLY A 19 -6.03 -10.89 -8.89
C GLY A 19 -5.30 -9.82 -9.72
N ARG A 20 -5.80 -8.59 -9.66
CA ARG A 20 -5.13 -7.44 -10.29
C ARG A 20 -3.83 -7.15 -9.53
N PRO A 21 -2.70 -6.93 -10.23
CA PRO A 21 -1.46 -6.52 -9.58
C PRO A 21 -1.64 -5.17 -8.84
N THR A 22 -0.80 -4.95 -7.83
CA THR A 22 -0.77 -3.67 -7.10
C THR A 22 -0.37 -2.54 -8.03
N VAL A 23 -0.91 -1.34 -7.80
CA VAL A 23 -0.54 -0.14 -8.57
C VAL A 23 0.90 0.27 -8.30
N PHE A 24 1.35 0.06 -7.06
CA PHE A 24 2.67 0.37 -6.57
C PHE A 24 3.54 -0.89 -6.51
N THR A 25 4.84 -0.70 -6.74
CA THR A 25 5.86 -1.70 -6.49
C THR A 25 6.05 -1.89 -4.98
N GLN A 26 6.69 -2.99 -4.59
CA GLN A 26 6.99 -3.23 -3.18
C GLN A 26 7.90 -2.15 -2.59
N GLU A 27 8.87 -1.67 -3.35
CA GLU A 27 9.79 -0.60 -2.95
C GLU A 27 9.05 0.73 -2.72
N GLU A 28 8.13 1.09 -3.61
CA GLU A 28 7.27 2.25 -3.43
C GLU A 28 6.39 2.12 -2.17
N GLU A 29 5.80 0.95 -1.95
CA GLU A 29 4.99 0.70 -0.76
C GLU A 29 5.79 0.82 0.55
N LEU A 30 7.04 0.31 0.57
CA LEU A 30 7.94 0.46 1.71
C LEU A 30 8.29 1.92 1.99
N ALA A 31 8.57 2.70 0.94
CA ALA A 31 8.84 4.13 1.08
C ALA A 31 7.64 4.88 1.70
N PHE A 32 6.40 4.53 1.32
CA PHE A 32 5.22 5.10 1.95
C PHE A 32 5.10 4.73 3.43
N ILE A 33 5.41 3.49 3.80
CA ILE A 33 5.40 3.05 5.21
C ILE A 33 6.42 3.84 6.03
N ASP A 34 7.62 4.06 5.52
CA ASP A 34 8.65 4.84 6.22
C ASP A 34 8.21 6.28 6.47
N VAL A 35 7.54 6.90 5.49
CA VAL A 35 6.94 8.24 5.66
C VAL A 35 5.87 8.21 6.75
N LEU A 36 4.97 7.21 6.73
CA LEU A 36 3.94 7.08 7.77
C LEU A 36 4.54 6.88 9.17
N ILE A 37 5.55 6.02 9.32
CA ILE A 37 6.20 5.79 10.61
C ILE A 37 6.81 7.09 11.13
N LYS A 38 7.51 7.86 10.29
CA LYS A 38 8.10 9.16 10.68
C LYS A 38 7.03 10.17 11.11
N VAL A 39 5.94 10.28 10.36
CA VAL A 39 4.84 11.20 10.71
C VAL A 39 4.18 10.78 12.02
N ALA A 40 4.01 9.47 12.25
CA ALA A 40 3.55 8.96 13.53
C ALA A 40 4.53 9.32 14.65
N GLU A 41 5.84 9.11 14.47
CA GLU A 41 6.89 9.41 15.46
C GLU A 41 6.90 10.88 15.89
N TRP A 42 6.51 11.79 14.99
CA TRP A 42 6.32 13.21 15.30
C TRP A 42 5.02 13.51 16.09
N GLY A 43 4.20 12.49 16.36
CA GLY A 43 2.97 12.61 17.15
C GLY A 43 1.75 13.04 16.34
N PHE A 44 1.82 13.07 15.00
CA PHE A 44 0.67 13.42 14.19
C PHE A 44 -0.28 12.22 14.01
N PRO A 45 -1.60 12.43 14.16
CA PRO A 45 -2.58 11.39 13.89
C PRO A 45 -2.60 11.10 12.38
N LEU A 46 -2.41 9.84 12.01
CA LEU A 46 -2.46 9.42 10.62
C LEU A 46 -3.86 8.93 10.24
N SER A 47 -4.43 9.57 9.23
CA SER A 47 -5.71 9.17 8.65
C SER A 47 -5.53 8.59 7.25
N ILE A 48 -6.58 7.91 6.77
CA ILE A 48 -6.66 7.44 5.37
C ILE A 48 -6.54 8.64 4.40
N LEU A 49 -6.99 9.83 4.81
CA LEU A 49 -6.89 11.04 4.00
C LEU A 49 -5.43 11.44 3.80
N ASP A 50 -4.60 11.34 4.83
CA ASP A 50 -3.17 11.69 4.74
C ASP A 50 -2.44 10.74 3.80
N LEU A 51 -2.74 9.44 3.89
CA LEU A 51 -2.21 8.45 2.96
C LEU A 51 -2.58 8.77 1.50
N LYS A 52 -3.81 9.21 1.24
CA LYS A 52 -4.23 9.64 -0.11
C LYS A 52 -3.40 10.82 -0.61
N HIS A 53 -3.13 11.81 0.24
CA HIS A 53 -2.34 12.99 -0.12
C HIS A 53 -0.87 12.66 -0.31
N ILE A 54 -0.30 11.79 0.51
CA ILE A 54 1.09 11.30 0.37
C ILE A 54 1.27 10.63 -0.99
N VAL A 55 0.37 9.70 -1.32
CA VAL A 55 0.39 8.97 -2.59
C VAL A 55 0.18 9.91 -3.78
N LYS A 56 -0.80 10.82 -3.72
CA LYS A 56 -1.04 11.82 -4.77
C LYS A 56 0.22 12.67 -4.99
N GLY A 57 0.78 13.21 -3.91
CA GLY A 57 1.98 14.03 -3.98
C GLY A 57 3.19 13.28 -4.53
N TYR A 58 3.31 11.98 -4.26
CA TYR A 58 4.33 11.14 -4.89
C TYR A 58 4.11 11.01 -6.40
N LEU A 59 2.89 10.68 -6.83
CA LEU A 59 2.54 10.51 -8.24
C LEU A 59 2.72 11.81 -9.04
N ASP A 60 2.29 12.93 -8.47
CA ASP A 60 2.42 14.27 -9.07
C ASP A 60 3.90 14.65 -9.24
N ARG A 61 4.76 14.39 -8.23
CA ARG A 61 6.20 14.63 -8.32
C ARG A 61 6.91 13.68 -9.29
N ALA A 62 6.41 12.45 -9.41
CA ALA A 62 6.92 11.45 -10.34
C ALA A 62 6.44 11.68 -11.79
N GLY A 63 5.49 12.61 -12.02
CA GLY A 63 4.87 12.81 -13.32
C GLY A 63 4.11 11.56 -13.82
N ARG A 64 3.66 10.70 -12.89
CA ARG A 64 3.01 9.42 -13.20
C ARG A 64 1.51 9.53 -12.99
N GLU A 65 0.75 9.44 -14.07
CA GLU A 65 -0.70 9.33 -14.00
C GLU A 65 -1.14 7.87 -13.92
N VAL A 66 -2.11 7.61 -13.04
CA VAL A 66 -2.72 6.28 -12.89
C VAL A 66 -4.15 6.36 -13.37
N GLU A 67 -4.48 5.69 -14.48
CA GLU A 67 -5.79 5.73 -15.15
C GLU A 67 -6.98 5.47 -14.22
N ASN A 68 -6.80 4.64 -13.19
CA ASN A 68 -7.87 4.29 -12.25
C ASN A 68 -8.04 5.29 -11.09
N PHE A 69 -7.23 6.35 -11.03
CA PHE A 69 -7.28 7.35 -9.97
C PHE A 69 -7.91 8.63 -10.48
N VAL A 70 -8.89 9.14 -9.73
CA VAL A 70 -9.47 10.45 -10.00
C VAL A 70 -8.52 11.50 -9.42
N GLU A 71 -8.01 12.40 -10.25
CA GLU A 71 -7.02 13.43 -9.86
C GLU A 71 -5.75 12.86 -9.19
N ASN A 72 -5.26 11.71 -9.67
CA ASN A 72 -4.14 10.97 -9.05
C ASN A 72 -4.33 10.63 -7.56
N LYS A 73 -5.55 10.73 -7.04
CA LYS A 73 -5.87 10.34 -5.67
C LYS A 73 -6.29 8.87 -5.63
N PRO A 74 -5.65 8.04 -4.79
CA PRO A 74 -6.08 6.66 -4.65
C PRO A 74 -7.46 6.57 -4.00
N GLY A 75 -8.25 5.59 -4.45
CA GLY A 75 -9.53 5.26 -3.85
C GLY A 75 -9.40 4.77 -2.39
N LYS A 76 -10.51 4.79 -1.66
CA LYS A 76 -10.57 4.29 -0.27
C LYS A 76 -10.13 2.82 -0.18
N GLU A 77 -10.61 1.99 -1.09
CA GLU A 77 -10.31 0.55 -1.13
C GLU A 77 -8.81 0.26 -1.29
N LEU A 78 -8.10 1.03 -2.10
CA LEU A 78 -6.65 0.87 -2.23
C LEU A 78 -5.98 1.16 -0.89
N CYS A 79 -6.33 2.27 -0.25
CA CYS A 79 -5.76 2.67 1.04
C CYS A 79 -6.02 1.60 2.11
N LEU A 80 -7.25 1.08 2.21
CA LEU A 80 -7.60 0.01 3.14
C LEU A 80 -6.81 -1.27 2.84
N SER A 81 -6.70 -1.64 1.56
CA SER A 81 -5.94 -2.81 1.13
C SER A 81 -4.44 -2.67 1.44
N PHE A 82 -3.88 -1.48 1.25
CA PHE A 82 -2.49 -1.15 1.62
C PHE A 82 -2.26 -1.28 3.12
N LEU A 83 -3.12 -0.68 3.94
CA LEU A 83 -3.02 -0.79 5.40
C LEU A 83 -3.13 -2.24 5.88
N LYS A 84 -4.05 -3.02 5.29
CA LYS A 84 -4.21 -4.44 5.60
C LYS A 84 -2.99 -5.29 5.20
N ARG A 85 -2.33 -4.97 4.09
CA ARG A 85 -1.10 -5.67 3.67
C ARG A 85 0.06 -5.42 4.63
N HIS A 86 0.12 -4.23 5.21
CA HIS A 86 1.23 -3.76 6.03
C HIS A 86 0.89 -3.61 7.51
N GLU A 87 -0.23 -4.20 7.94
CA GLU A 87 -0.75 -4.12 9.31
C GLU A 87 0.28 -4.60 10.33
N ASN A 88 1.03 -5.65 10.01
CA ASN A 88 2.05 -6.20 10.90
C ASN A 88 3.11 -5.15 11.28
N VAL A 89 3.57 -4.36 10.30
CA VAL A 89 4.61 -3.34 10.49
C VAL A 89 4.01 -2.11 11.15
N LEU A 90 2.87 -1.65 10.63
CA LEU A 90 2.20 -0.45 11.12
C LEU A 90 1.72 -0.63 12.56
N SER A 91 0.99 -1.70 12.87
CA SER A 91 0.45 -1.96 14.22
C SER A 91 1.54 -2.09 15.28
N GLN A 92 2.65 -2.78 14.97
CA GLN A 92 3.79 -2.87 15.90
C GLN A 92 4.39 -1.49 16.19
N ARG A 93 4.54 -0.64 15.16
CA ARG A 93 5.14 0.70 15.29
C ARG A 93 4.20 1.68 15.99
N PHE A 94 2.91 1.68 15.65
CA PHE A 94 1.88 2.49 16.33
C PHE A 94 1.76 2.12 17.82
N ALA A 95 1.74 0.81 18.15
CA ALA A 95 1.69 0.37 19.54
C ALA A 95 2.93 0.79 20.34
N ASN A 96 4.12 0.79 19.73
CA ASN A 96 5.35 1.28 20.37
C ASN A 96 5.35 2.80 20.55
N ASN A 97 4.74 3.54 19.62
CA ASN A 97 4.65 4.99 19.70
C ASN A 97 3.68 5.45 20.80
N ILE A 98 2.50 4.82 20.91
CA ILE A 98 1.55 5.08 22.00
C ILE A 98 2.21 4.89 23.38
N LYS A 99 3.13 3.92 23.54
CA LYS A 99 3.89 3.72 24.78
C LYS A 99 4.89 4.85 25.10
N ARG A 100 5.45 5.49 24.08
CA ARG A 100 6.37 6.65 24.23
C ARG A 100 5.63 7.94 24.55
N SER A 101 4.39 8.07 24.08
CA SER A 101 3.46 9.15 24.45
C SER A 101 2.97 9.00 25.89
N ARG A 102 3.87 9.11 26.87
CA ARG A 102 3.53 9.37 28.26
C ARG A 102 4.04 10.75 28.67
N ALA A 103 3.13 11.71 28.64
CA ALA A 103 3.14 12.93 29.42
C ALA A 103 1.69 13.22 29.84
#